data_AF-A0A3N5UDM9-F1
#
_entry.id   AF-A0A3N5UDM9-F1
#
_cell.length_a   1.000
_cell.length_b   1.000
_cell.length_c   1.000
_cell.angle_alpha   90.00
_cell.angle_beta   90.00
_cell.angle_gamma   90.00
#
_symmetry.space_group_name_H-M   'P 1'
#
loop_
_entity.id
_entity.type
_entity.pdbx_description
1 polymer ?
#
loop_
_entity_poly.entity_id
_entity_poly.type
_entity_poly.pdbx_seq_one_letter_code
_entity_poly.pdbx_strand_id
1 'polypeptide(L)'
;MMKTTPFSRAWYSVERFVPVIILTIYSIIALFPVVMILVNSFKSRKAIFGAPFQLPTSETFSLIGYETVIERSTFHLYFLNSAVVTFVALILTLFIGAMAAFALAEYDFPGNALMALYLSIGIMIPIRLGT
;
A
#
# COMPACT_ATOMS: atom_id res chain seq x y z
N MET A 1 21.63 -29.39 16.28
CA MET A 1 22.15 -28.58 17.41
C MET A 1 23.44 -27.91 16.95
N MET A 2 23.32 -26.75 16.30
CA MET A 2 24.45 -26.04 15.68
C MET A 2 25.03 -25.06 16.70
N LYS A 3 26.23 -25.36 17.22
CA LYS A 3 26.90 -24.53 18.22
C LYS A 3 27.33 -23.20 17.57
N THR A 4 26.71 -22.10 17.95
CA THR A 4 27.18 -20.76 17.60
C THR A 4 28.38 -20.42 18.48
N THR A 5 29.56 -20.26 17.86
CA THR A 5 30.76 -19.75 18.52
C THR A 5 30.55 -18.29 18.98
N PRO A 6 31.11 -17.87 20.13
CA PRO A 6 30.87 -16.53 20.69
C PRO A 6 31.53 -15.39 19.87
N PHE A 7 32.45 -15.71 18.96
CA PHE A 7 33.20 -14.74 18.14
C PHE A 7 32.44 -14.25 16.89
N SER A 8 31.32 -14.87 16.51
CA SER A 8 30.56 -14.49 15.31
C SER A 8 29.52 -13.38 15.56
N ARG A 9 29.14 -13.09 16.81
CA ARG A 9 28.06 -12.12 17.13
C ARG A 9 28.40 -10.66 16.77
N ALA A 10 29.67 -10.26 16.83
CA ALA A 10 30.08 -8.88 16.57
C ALA A 10 30.06 -8.51 15.08
N TRP A 11 30.42 -9.46 14.21
CA TRP A 11 30.40 -9.27 12.75
C TRP A 11 28.97 -9.21 12.20
N TYR A 12 28.03 -9.98 12.76
CA TYR A 12 26.60 -9.88 12.45
C TYR A 12 25.97 -8.54 12.86
N SER A 13 26.51 -7.85 13.87
CA SER A 13 25.99 -6.56 14.32
C SER A 13 26.26 -5.46 13.28
N VAL A 14 27.50 -5.36 12.79
CA VAL A 14 27.90 -4.32 11.81
C VAL A 14 27.27 -4.58 10.44
N GLU A 15 27.20 -5.84 10.00
CA GLU A 15 26.53 -6.22 8.74
C GLU A 15 25.03 -5.93 8.75
N ARG A 16 24.38 -5.92 9.91
CA ARG A 16 22.96 -5.57 10.05
C ARG A 16 22.73 -4.07 10.18
N PHE A 17 23.72 -3.29 10.62
CA PHE A 17 23.59 -1.84 10.79
C PHE A 17 23.46 -1.10 9.45
N VAL A 18 24.25 -1.49 8.46
CA VAL A 18 24.21 -0.88 7.11
C VAL A 18 22.83 -1.00 6.46
N PRO A 19 22.22 -2.19 6.31
CA PRO A 19 20.89 -2.29 5.71
C PRO A 19 19.81 -1.61 6.57
N VAL A 20 19.93 -1.61 7.90
CA VAL A 20 18.97 -0.91 8.77
C VAL A 20 19.02 0.59 8.53
N ILE A 21 20.21 1.19 8.44
CA ILE A 21 20.36 2.63 8.16
C ILE A 21 19.80 2.97 6.78
N ILE A 22 20.14 2.18 5.75
CA ILE A 22 19.66 2.38 4.39
C ILE A 22 18.13 2.28 4.32
N LEU A 23 17.54 1.23 4.91
CA LEU A 23 16.09 1.04 4.94
C LEU A 23 15.39 2.12 5.76
N THR A 24 16.01 2.63 6.82
CA THR A 24 15.47 3.73 7.63
C THR A 24 15.45 5.03 6.82
N ILE A 25 16.55 5.37 6.14
CA ILE A 25 16.61 6.55 5.26
C ILE A 25 15.56 6.43 4.15
N TYR A 26 15.48 5.25 3.50
CA TYR A 26 14.49 5.00 2.47
C TYR A 26 13.06 5.14 2.99
N SER A 27 12.77 4.60 4.18
CA SER A 27 11.46 4.73 4.82
C SER A 27 11.12 6.19 5.12
N ILE A 28 12.07 7.00 5.60
CA ILE A 28 11.86 8.44 5.82
C ILE A 28 11.50 9.13 4.50
N ILE A 29 12.22 8.85 3.41
CA ILE A 29 11.95 9.44 2.09
C ILE A 29 10.56 9.02 1.59
N ALA A 30 10.19 7.74 1.74
CA ALA A 30 8.90 7.22 1.31
C ALA A 30 7.73 7.76 2.13
N LEU A 31 7.92 7.98 3.43
CA LEU A 31 6.89 8.51 4.33
C LEU A 31 6.77 10.03 4.26
N PHE A 32 7.82 10.74 3.85
CA PHE A 32 7.82 12.19 3.73
C PHE A 32 6.58 12.76 3.01
N PRO A 33 6.21 12.32 1.77
CA PRO A 33 5.02 12.86 1.10
C PRO A 33 3.71 12.55 1.86
N VAL A 34 3.61 11.39 2.52
CA VAL A 34 2.43 11.03 3.31
C VAL A 34 2.28 11.96 4.51
N VAL A 35 3.38 12.20 5.23
CA VAL A 35 3.41 13.15 6.35
C VAL A 35 3.06 14.55 5.86
N MET A 36 3.55 14.96 4.70
CA MET A 36 3.22 16.27 4.13
C MET A 36 1.73 16.41 3.76
N ILE A 37 1.09 15.36 3.27
CA ILE A 37 -0.35 15.35 3.01
C ILE A 37 -1.13 15.52 4.32
N LEU A 38 -0.73 14.81 5.37
CA LEU A 38 -1.35 14.93 6.69
C LEU A 38 -1.15 16.32 7.30
N VAL A 39 0.05 16.89 7.21
CA VAL A 39 0.32 18.24 7.71
C VAL A 39 -0.51 19.29 6.95
N ASN A 40 -0.61 19.16 5.63
CA ASN A 40 -1.35 20.12 4.80
C ASN A 40 -2.87 19.97 4.92
N SER A 41 -3.40 18.82 5.36
CA SER A 41 -4.85 18.67 5.59
C SER A 41 -5.37 19.53 6.74
N PHE A 42 -4.49 19.97 7.64
CA PHE A 42 -4.80 20.91 8.74
C PHE A 42 -4.51 22.38 8.38
N LYS A 43 -4.22 22.71 7.13
CA LYS A 43 -3.93 24.09 6.71
C LYS A 43 -5.04 24.69 5.86
N SER A 44 -5.19 26.01 5.94
CA SER A 44 -6.05 26.75 5.00
C SER A 44 -5.48 26.67 3.57
N ARG A 45 -6.35 26.74 2.54
CA ARG A 45 -5.93 26.66 1.13
C ARG A 45 -4.82 27.66 0.79
N LYS A 46 -4.87 28.89 1.31
CA LYS A 46 -3.85 29.92 1.11
C LYS A 46 -2.50 29.51 1.71
N ALA A 47 -2.50 28.89 2.89
CA ALA A 47 -1.29 28.43 3.56
C ALA A 47 -0.64 27.22 2.86
N ILE A 48 -1.44 26.33 2.26
CA ILE A 48 -0.93 25.19 1.46
C ILE A 48 -0.14 25.67 0.25
N PHE A 49 -0.67 26.66 -0.50
CA PHE A 49 0.01 27.19 -1.70
C PHE A 49 1.17 28.14 -1.38
N GLY A 50 1.12 28.84 -0.25
CA GLY A 50 2.18 29.77 0.15
C GLY A 50 3.42 29.09 0.72
N ALA A 51 3.24 28.10 1.58
CA ALA A 51 4.35 27.39 2.25
C ALA A 51 4.01 25.91 2.48
N PRO A 52 4.13 25.07 1.43
CA PRO A 52 3.70 23.67 1.49
C PRO A 52 4.50 22.82 2.47
N PHE A 53 5.80 23.10 2.64
CA PHE A 53 6.71 22.34 3.51
C PHE A 53 6.78 22.79 4.97
N GLN A 54 6.16 23.92 5.31
CA GLN A 54 6.18 24.41 6.69
C GLN A 54 5.21 23.62 7.57
N LEU A 55 5.49 23.52 8.86
CA LEU A 55 4.51 22.97 9.81
C LEU A 55 3.35 23.96 10.04
N PRO A 56 2.18 23.50 10.52
CA PRO A 56 1.07 24.38 10.82
C PRO A 56 1.43 25.29 11.99
N THR A 57 1.27 26.58 11.80
CA THR A 57 1.32 27.61 12.86
C THR A 57 -0.09 27.93 13.34
N SER A 58 -0.22 28.63 14.47
CA SER A 58 -1.53 29.06 15.01
C SER A 58 -2.36 29.87 14.02
N GLU A 59 -1.72 30.60 13.10
CA GLU A 59 -2.39 31.40 12.06
C GLU A 59 -2.77 30.60 10.80
N THR A 60 -2.09 29.48 10.55
CA THR A 60 -2.29 28.68 9.33
C THR A 60 -3.12 27.42 9.56
N PHE A 61 -3.29 27.01 10.82
CA PHE A 61 -4.14 25.89 11.23
C PHE A 61 -5.61 26.17 10.92
N SER A 62 -6.24 25.27 10.16
CA SER A 62 -7.64 25.37 9.76
C SER A 62 -8.24 24.01 9.47
N LEU A 63 -9.47 23.78 9.93
CA LEU A 63 -10.24 22.57 9.67
C LEU A 63 -11.20 22.71 8.48
N ILE A 64 -11.11 23.82 7.74
CA ILE A 64 -12.00 24.13 6.61
C ILE A 64 -12.02 23.02 5.54
N GLY A 65 -10.91 22.30 5.36
CA GLY A 65 -10.84 21.16 4.45
C GLY A 65 -11.78 20.03 4.87
N TYR A 66 -11.84 19.71 6.15
CA TYR A 66 -12.71 18.67 6.70
C TYR A 66 -14.19 19.09 6.65
N GLU A 67 -14.50 20.33 7.05
CA GLU A 67 -15.86 20.89 6.96
C GLU A 67 -16.36 20.84 5.50
N THR A 68 -15.52 21.26 4.55
CA THR A 68 -15.87 21.22 3.12
C THR A 68 -16.16 19.79 2.63
N VAL A 69 -15.40 18.79 3.07
CA VAL A 69 -15.61 17.39 2.69
C VAL A 69 -16.90 16.82 3.33
N ILE A 70 -17.24 17.24 4.54
CA ILE A 70 -18.44 16.74 5.23
C ILE A 70 -19.70 17.43 4.68
N GLU A 71 -19.67 18.75 4.47
CA GLU A 71 -20.84 19.52 4.09
C GLU A 71 -21.13 19.51 2.58
N ARG A 72 -20.07 19.58 1.75
CA ARG A 72 -20.22 19.76 0.30
C ARG A 72 -20.02 18.50 -0.51
N SER A 73 -19.47 17.44 0.08
CA SER A 73 -19.17 16.20 -0.65
C SER A 73 -20.04 15.04 -0.15
N THR A 74 -20.49 14.20 -1.07
CA THR A 74 -21.04 12.86 -0.79
C THR A 74 -19.92 11.87 -0.41
N PHE A 75 -18.95 12.34 0.38
CA PHE A 75 -17.75 11.59 0.74
C PHE A 75 -18.08 10.24 1.39
N HIS A 76 -19.11 10.20 2.25
CA HIS A 76 -19.58 8.98 2.88
C HIS A 76 -20.03 7.92 1.86
N LEU A 77 -20.74 8.32 0.79
CA LEU A 77 -21.15 7.39 -0.27
C LEU A 77 -19.94 6.89 -1.06
N TYR A 78 -19.01 7.76 -1.41
CA TYR A 78 -17.80 7.34 -2.13
C TYR A 78 -16.95 6.38 -1.31
N PHE A 79 -16.74 6.69 -0.03
CA PHE A 79 -16.00 5.83 0.89
C PHE A 79 -16.68 4.46 1.03
N LEU A 80 -18.00 4.43 1.25
CA LEU A 80 -18.76 3.19 1.40
C LEU A 80 -18.77 2.37 0.10
N ASN A 81 -18.96 3.01 -1.06
CA ASN A 81 -18.92 2.32 -2.35
C ASN A 81 -17.56 1.66 -2.57
N SER A 82 -16.46 2.37 -2.33
CA SER A 82 -15.11 1.79 -2.45
C SER A 82 -14.90 0.66 -1.45
N ALA A 83 -15.29 0.85 -0.18
CA ALA A 83 -15.14 -0.19 0.83
C ALA A 83 -15.93 -1.48 0.47
N VAL A 84 -17.19 -1.34 0.06
CA VAL A 84 -18.04 -2.47 -0.35
C VAL A 84 -17.47 -3.16 -1.57
N VAL A 85 -17.12 -2.42 -2.62
CA VAL A 85 -16.56 -2.99 -3.85
C VAL A 85 -15.25 -3.73 -3.56
N THR A 86 -14.33 -3.12 -2.81
CA THR A 86 -13.06 -3.76 -2.45
C THR A 86 -13.29 -5.01 -1.61
N PHE A 87 -14.15 -4.96 -0.59
CA PHE A 87 -14.38 -6.09 0.30
C PHE A 87 -15.04 -7.26 -0.43
N VAL A 88 -16.10 -7.01 -1.20
CA VAL A 88 -16.79 -8.03 -1.99
C VAL A 88 -15.85 -8.62 -3.05
N ALA A 89 -15.09 -7.78 -3.76
CA ALA A 89 -14.12 -8.25 -4.75
C ALA A 89 -13.03 -9.12 -4.12
N LEU A 90 -12.50 -8.74 -2.95
CA LEU A 90 -11.51 -9.54 -2.23
C LEU A 90 -12.06 -10.90 -1.82
N ILE A 91 -13.28 -10.95 -1.25
CA ILE A 91 -13.92 -12.21 -0.87
C ILE A 91 -14.09 -13.13 -2.07
N LEU A 92 -14.68 -12.62 -3.16
CA LEU A 92 -14.93 -13.43 -4.35
C LEU A 92 -13.62 -13.90 -5.00
N THR A 93 -12.63 -13.01 -5.11
CA THR A 93 -11.33 -13.32 -5.71
C THR A 93 -10.56 -14.35 -4.88
N LEU A 94 -10.55 -14.22 -3.55
CA LEU A 94 -9.90 -15.19 -2.68
C LEU A 94 -10.63 -16.52 -2.67
N PHE A 95 -11.96 -16.51 -2.61
CA PHE A 95 -12.75 -17.73 -2.59
C PHE A 95 -12.56 -18.54 -3.88
N ILE A 96 -12.77 -17.91 -5.04
CA ILE A 96 -12.62 -18.57 -6.35
C ILE A 96 -11.14 -18.88 -6.62
N GLY A 97 -10.25 -17.95 -6.33
CA GLY A 97 -8.81 -18.09 -6.54
C GLY A 97 -8.19 -19.19 -5.71
N ALA A 98 -8.57 -19.34 -4.43
CA ALA A 98 -8.09 -20.41 -3.58
C ALA A 98 -8.57 -21.78 -4.06
N MET A 99 -9.84 -21.91 -4.47
CA MET A 99 -10.36 -23.16 -5.03
C MET A 99 -9.62 -23.57 -6.33
N ALA A 100 -9.39 -22.61 -7.23
CA ALA A 100 -8.66 -22.84 -8.47
C ALA A 100 -7.19 -23.20 -8.20
N ALA A 101 -6.51 -22.47 -7.30
CA ALA A 101 -5.13 -22.73 -6.93
C ALA A 101 -4.97 -24.11 -6.28
N PHE A 102 -5.88 -24.50 -5.38
CA PHE A 102 -5.88 -25.82 -4.76
C PHE A 102 -6.03 -26.92 -5.81
N ALA A 103 -6.97 -26.77 -6.75
CA ALA A 103 -7.20 -27.78 -7.78
C ALA A 103 -6.00 -27.97 -8.71
N LEU A 104 -5.31 -26.90 -9.07
CA LEU A 104 -4.11 -26.95 -9.92
C LEU A 104 -2.87 -27.49 -9.19
N ALA A 105 -2.77 -27.25 -7.88
CA ALA A 105 -1.62 -27.66 -7.07
C ALA A 105 -1.71 -29.12 -6.59
N GLU A 106 -2.91 -29.61 -6.27
CA GLU A 106 -3.09 -30.92 -5.63
C GLU A 106 -3.54 -32.04 -6.59
N TYR A 107 -4.27 -31.72 -7.67
CA TYR A 107 -4.77 -32.75 -8.59
C TYR A 107 -3.94 -32.87 -9.87
N ASP A 108 -3.57 -34.10 -10.21
CA ASP A 108 -2.97 -34.46 -11.48
C ASP A 108 -4.05 -34.82 -12.52
N PHE A 109 -4.43 -33.84 -13.36
CA PHE A 109 -5.40 -34.02 -14.43
C PHE A 109 -4.81 -33.67 -15.82
N PRO A 110 -5.29 -34.30 -16.90
CA PRO A 110 -4.81 -34.00 -18.24
C PRO A 110 -5.15 -32.55 -18.62
N GLY A 111 -4.12 -31.76 -18.94
CA GLY A 111 -4.25 -30.33 -19.26
C GLY A 111 -3.98 -29.36 -18.10
N ASN A 112 -3.57 -29.84 -16.91
CA ASN A 112 -3.22 -29.00 -15.76
C ASN A 112 -2.23 -27.87 -16.13
N ALA A 113 -1.11 -28.22 -16.76
CA ALA A 113 -0.10 -27.24 -17.17
C ALA A 113 -0.63 -26.19 -18.17
N LEU A 114 -1.52 -26.57 -19.08
CA LEU A 114 -2.14 -25.62 -20.03
C LEU A 114 -3.11 -24.68 -19.33
N MET A 115 -3.87 -25.18 -18.35
CA MET A 115 -4.77 -24.36 -17.54
C MET A 115 -3.99 -23.36 -16.67
N ALA A 116 -2.90 -23.80 -16.04
CA ALA A 116 -2.02 -22.93 -15.26
C ALA A 116 -1.39 -21.83 -16.14
N LEU A 117 -0.96 -22.18 -17.36
CA LEU A 117 -0.46 -21.21 -18.34
C LEU A 117 -1.54 -20.21 -18.76
N TYR A 118 -2.77 -20.68 -19.06
CA TYR A 118 -3.89 -19.82 -19.43
C TYR A 118 -4.20 -18.76 -18.35
N LEU A 119 -4.29 -19.17 -17.08
CA LEU A 119 -4.52 -18.25 -15.97
C LEU A 119 -3.36 -17.25 -15.80
N SER A 120 -2.12 -17.71 -15.98
CA SER A 120 -0.92 -16.86 -15.88
C SER A 120 -0.90 -15.77 -16.97
N ILE A 121 -1.28 -16.12 -18.20
CA ILE A 121 -1.39 -15.17 -19.32
C ILE A 121 -2.37 -14.04 -18.99
N GLY A 122 -3.47 -14.34 -18.28
CA GLY A 122 -4.46 -13.36 -17.85
C GLY A 122 -3.90 -12.24 -16.95
N ILE A 123 -2.81 -12.50 -16.23
CA ILE A 123 -2.13 -11.50 -15.38
C ILE A 123 -1.09 -10.70 -16.20
N MET A 124 -0.55 -11.30 -17.26
CA MET A 124 0.56 -10.74 -18.04
C MET A 124 0.11 -9.78 -19.15
N ILE A 125 -1.08 -9.98 -19.73
CA ILE A 125 -1.60 -9.12 -20.80
C ILE A 125 -2.23 -7.86 -20.17
N PRO A 126 -1.67 -6.66 -20.40
CA PRO A 126 -2.29 -5.43 -19.90
C PRO A 126 -3.60 -5.16 -20.64
N ILE A 127 -4.74 -5.20 -19.94
CA ILE A 127 -6.08 -4.95 -20.49
C ILE A 127 -6.36 -3.46 -20.76
N ARG A 128 -5.37 -2.57 -20.65
CA ARG A 128 -5.56 -1.13 -20.88
C ARG A 128 -5.79 -0.83 -22.37
N LEU A 129 -7.06 -0.73 -22.77
CA LEU A 129 -7.48 0.11 -23.89
C LEU A 129 -7.41 1.56 -23.39
N GLY A 130 -6.49 2.34 -23.97
CA GLY A 130 -6.32 3.74 -23.62
C GLY A 130 -7.59 4.54 -23.90
N THR A 131 -7.97 5.38 -22.93
CA THR A 131 -8.68 6.63 -23.14
C THR A 131 -7.83 7.74 -22.56
#